data_AF-A0A845D8F8-F1
#
_entry.id   AF-A0A845D8F8-F1
#
_cell.length_a   1.000
_cell.length_b   1.000
_cell.length_c   1.000
_cell.angle_alpha   90.00
_cell.angle_beta   90.00
_cell.angle_gamma   90.00
#
_symmetry.space_group_name_H-M   'P 1'
#
loop_
_entity.id
_entity.type
_entity.pdbx_description
1 polymer ?
#
loop_
_entity_poly.entity_id
_entity_poly.type
_entity_poly.pdbx_seq_one_letter_code
_entity_poly.pdbx_strand_id
1 'polypeptide(L)'
;MLTLVEKVVFLAAVAVSIYVSFVPFRRVYDVVRRGAGELPTRDEVAGRLAQAAGRWLTFGNMWKSRSGAGFFHALIAWGFVFYLLVNLGDLVQGFFPVRFLGEGAVGAAYRFAADVLTVGILVGMVYFLVRRFVVRAGELGFHENVMLVEKVKAGGIGRDSLLVGLFILLHVGFRLLGESFGIALAREATGHGEAGQPFA
;
A
#
# COMPACT_ATOMS: atom_id res chain seq x y z
N MET A 1 4.31 -5.18 22.14
CA MET A 1 5.67 -4.84 21.66
C MET A 1 6.42 -6.13 21.36
N LEU A 2 7.42 -6.06 20.48
CA LEU A 2 8.29 -7.16 20.13
C LEU A 2 9.31 -7.43 21.25
N THR A 3 9.66 -8.70 21.43
CA THR A 3 10.82 -9.15 22.21
C THR A 3 12.13 -8.71 21.54
N LEU A 4 13.25 -8.81 22.26
CA LEU A 4 14.56 -8.45 21.70
C LEU A 4 14.90 -9.26 20.44
N VAL A 5 14.63 -10.57 20.48
CA VAL A 5 14.89 -11.47 19.34
C VAL A 5 14.05 -11.06 18.14
N GLU A 6 12.76 -10.81 18.34
CA GLU A 6 11.86 -10.36 17.27
C GLU A 6 12.27 -9.02 16.69
N LYS A 7 12.74 -8.05 17.50
CA LYS A 7 13.27 -6.77 17.01
C LYS A 7 14.48 -6.97 16.11
N VAL A 8 15.42 -7.83 16.50
CA VAL A 8 16.63 -8.13 15.70
C VAL A 8 16.26 -8.80 14.38
N VAL A 9 15.38 -9.82 14.43
CA VAL A 9 14.89 -10.51 13.23
C VAL A 9 14.16 -9.54 12.30
N PHE A 10 13.31 -8.67 12.85
CA PHE A 10 12.59 -7.65 12.09
C PHE A 10 13.56 -6.68 11.41
N LEU A 11 14.56 -6.15 12.12
CA LEU A 11 15.57 -5.25 11.54
C LEU A 11 16.37 -5.92 10.43
N ALA A 12 16.74 -7.19 10.61
CA ALA A 12 17.42 -7.96 9.57
C ALA A 12 16.52 -8.11 8.33
N ALA A 13 15.24 -8.44 8.51
CA ALA A 13 14.27 -8.56 7.42
C ALA A 13 14.08 -7.23 6.67
N VAL A 14 13.99 -6.10 7.40
CA VAL A 14 13.91 -4.76 6.80
C VAL A 14 15.17 -4.45 5.99
N ALA A 15 16.37 -4.68 6.56
CA ALA A 15 17.64 -4.43 5.87
C ALA A 15 17.77 -5.25 4.58
N VAL A 16 17.42 -6.54 4.63
CA VAL A 16 17.40 -7.42 3.44
C VAL A 16 16.39 -6.91 2.42
N SER A 17 15.19 -6.53 2.84
CA SER A 17 14.13 -6.03 1.95
C SER A 17 14.55 -4.74 1.24
N ILE A 18 15.16 -3.79 1.96
CA ILE A 18 15.72 -2.56 1.40
C ILE A 18 16.80 -2.91 0.37
N TYR A 19 17.75 -3.77 0.72
CA TYR A 19 18.84 -4.14 -0.17
C TYR A 19 18.34 -4.79 -1.47
N VAL A 20 17.48 -5.80 -1.35
CA VAL A 20 16.92 -6.53 -2.50
C VAL A 20 16.07 -5.61 -3.39
N SER A 21 15.39 -4.61 -2.81
CA SER A 21 14.62 -3.62 -3.57
C SER A 21 15.50 -2.54 -4.21
N PHE A 22 16.59 -2.15 -3.56
CA PHE A 22 17.49 -1.11 -4.02
C PHE A 22 18.27 -1.51 -5.28
N VAL A 23 18.73 -2.76 -5.37
CA VAL A 23 19.50 -3.26 -6.52
C VAL A 23 18.78 -3.08 -7.87
N PRO A 24 17.54 -3.57 -8.09
CA PRO A 24 16.85 -3.38 -9.35
C PRO A 24 16.48 -1.90 -9.59
N PHE A 25 16.11 -1.16 -8.54
CA PHE A 25 15.83 0.28 -8.65
C PHE A 25 17.06 1.04 -9.18
N ARG A 26 18.24 0.75 -8.62
CA ARG A 26 19.50 1.34 -9.07
C ARG A 26 19.80 1.02 -10.53
N ARG A 27 19.53 -0.22 -10.99
CA ARG A 27 19.72 -0.57 -12.41
C ARG A 27 18.84 0.28 -13.33
N VAL A 28 17.57 0.50 -12.97
CA VAL A 28 16.68 1.37 -13.74
C VAL A 28 17.19 2.80 -13.74
N TYR A 29 17.60 3.32 -12.58
CA TYR A 29 18.20 4.65 -12.47
C TYR A 29 19.44 4.81 -13.35
N ASP A 30 20.36 3.84 -13.32
CA ASP A 30 21.58 3.85 -14.11
C ASP A 30 21.30 3.76 -15.62
N VAL A 31 20.20 3.11 -16.04
CA VAL A 31 19.75 3.09 -17.44
C VAL A 31 19.17 4.44 -17.84
N VAL A 32 18.27 5.01 -17.03
CA VAL A 32 17.65 6.33 -17.30
C VAL A 32 18.72 7.42 -17.39
N ARG A 33 19.74 7.37 -16.53
CA ARG A 33 20.85 8.33 -16.54
C ARG A 33 21.75 8.29 -17.78
N ARG A 34 21.68 7.25 -18.60
CA ARG A 34 22.42 7.18 -19.88
C ARG A 34 21.73 7.94 -21.01
N GLY A 35 20.55 8.52 -20.78
CA GLY A 35 19.86 9.36 -21.75
C GLY A 35 20.70 10.57 -22.17
N ALA A 36 20.58 10.99 -23.43
CA ALA A 36 21.39 12.06 -24.04
C ALA A 36 20.96 13.50 -23.66
N GLY A 37 20.02 13.66 -22.73
CA GLY A 37 19.49 14.97 -22.32
C GLY A 37 20.17 15.53 -21.07
N GLU A 38 20.10 16.85 -20.90
CA GLU A 38 20.54 17.50 -19.66
C GLU A 38 19.68 17.08 -18.47
N LEU A 39 20.31 16.99 -17.29
CA LEU A 39 19.57 16.72 -16.06
C LEU A 39 18.74 17.95 -15.68
N PRO A 40 17.48 17.77 -15.27
CA PRO A 40 16.65 18.87 -14.82
C PRO A 40 17.29 19.56 -13.61
N THR A 41 17.13 20.87 -13.55
CA THR A 41 17.50 21.67 -12.38
C THR A 41 16.70 21.23 -11.14
N ARG A 42 17.19 21.57 -9.94
CA ARG A 42 16.52 21.20 -8.68
C ARG A 42 15.09 21.74 -8.61
N ASP A 43 14.87 22.96 -9.11
CA ASP A 43 13.56 23.60 -9.11
C ASP A 43 12.57 22.92 -10.07
N GLU A 44 13.04 22.50 -11.24
CA GLU A 44 12.24 21.70 -12.17
C GLU A 44 11.88 20.34 -11.56
N VAL A 45 12.82 19.69 -10.86
CA VAL A 45 12.55 18.43 -10.15
C VAL A 45 11.49 18.66 -9.08
N ALA A 46 11.64 19.67 -8.23
CA ALA A 46 10.68 19.98 -7.18
C ALA A 46 9.29 20.29 -7.75
N GLY A 47 9.20 21.11 -8.80
CA GLY A 47 7.94 21.44 -9.47
C GLY A 47 7.27 20.22 -10.09
N ARG A 48 8.05 19.33 -10.73
CA ARG A 48 7.53 18.05 -11.29
C ARG A 48 7.04 17.11 -10.19
N LEU A 49 7.77 17.01 -9.07
CA LEU A 49 7.36 16.18 -7.93
C LEU A 49 6.07 16.70 -7.29
N ALA A 50 5.94 18.01 -7.08
CA ALA A 50 4.72 18.63 -6.55
C ALA A 50 3.52 18.39 -7.48
N GLN A 51 3.71 18.58 -8.79
CA GLN A 51 2.68 18.31 -9.79
C GLN A 51 2.28 16.82 -9.81
N ALA A 52 3.26 15.92 -9.73
CA ALA A 52 3.02 14.48 -9.68
C ALA A 52 2.25 14.08 -8.41
N ALA A 53 2.64 14.61 -7.25
CA ALA A 53 1.95 14.37 -5.98
C ALA A 53 0.49 14.87 -6.03
N GLY A 54 0.25 16.08 -6.53
CA GLY A 54 -1.10 16.62 -6.67
C GLY A 54 -1.99 15.76 -7.59
N ARG A 55 -1.46 15.33 -8.72
CA ARG A 55 -2.18 14.42 -9.65
C ARG A 55 -2.44 13.05 -9.03
N TRP A 56 -1.46 12.52 -8.30
CA TRP A 56 -1.56 11.21 -7.65
C TRP A 56 -2.60 11.20 -6.53
N LEU A 57 -2.68 12.25 -5.71
CA LEU A 57 -3.63 12.33 -4.60
C LEU A 57 -5.08 12.61 -5.04
N THR A 58 -5.27 13.28 -6.18
CA THR A 58 -6.60 13.73 -6.63
C THR A 58 -7.22 12.84 -7.72
N PHE A 59 -6.43 11.99 -8.36
CA PHE A 59 -6.86 11.07 -9.41
C PHE A 59 -7.59 11.74 -10.60
N GLY A 60 -7.26 13.00 -10.91
CA GLY A 60 -8.06 13.89 -11.77
C GLY A 60 -8.72 13.24 -13.01
N ASN A 61 -7.94 12.74 -13.96
CA ASN A 61 -8.49 12.20 -15.22
C ASN A 61 -9.10 10.79 -15.10
N MET A 62 -8.84 10.09 -13.99
CA MET A 62 -9.33 8.72 -13.79
C MET A 62 -10.85 8.71 -13.61
N TRP A 63 -11.40 9.70 -12.90
CA TRP A 63 -12.83 9.82 -12.63
C TRP A 63 -13.68 9.91 -13.89
N LYS A 64 -13.16 10.54 -14.95
CA LYS A 64 -13.89 10.78 -16.21
C LYS A 64 -13.93 9.57 -17.14
N SER A 65 -12.89 8.73 -17.09
CA SER A 65 -12.71 7.66 -18.08
C SER A 65 -13.24 6.32 -17.58
N ARG A 66 -13.14 6.03 -16.27
CA ARG A 66 -13.50 4.73 -15.69
C ARG A 66 -13.95 4.88 -14.24
N SER A 67 -15.09 5.54 -14.00
CA SER A 67 -15.56 5.93 -12.66
C SER A 67 -15.60 4.76 -11.66
N GLY A 68 -16.09 3.58 -12.06
CA GLY A 68 -16.17 2.40 -11.18
C GLY A 68 -14.81 1.88 -10.76
N ALA A 69 -13.95 1.48 -11.72
CA ALA A 69 -12.60 1.01 -11.41
C ALA A 69 -11.75 2.12 -10.75
N GLY A 70 -11.98 3.37 -11.11
CA GLY A 70 -11.33 4.53 -10.52
C GLY A 70 -11.66 4.69 -9.04
N PHE A 71 -12.92 4.49 -8.64
CA PHE A 71 -13.31 4.52 -7.24
C PHE A 71 -12.56 3.48 -6.41
N PHE A 72 -12.56 2.21 -6.82
CA PHE A 72 -11.85 1.16 -6.09
C PHE A 72 -10.33 1.36 -6.07
N HIS A 73 -9.75 1.93 -7.14
CA HIS A 73 -8.33 2.27 -7.16
C HIS A 73 -8.02 3.41 -6.18
N ALA A 74 -8.88 4.42 -6.09
CA ALA A 74 -8.72 5.52 -5.15
C ALA A 74 -8.75 5.03 -3.69
N LEU A 75 -9.63 4.07 -3.35
CA LEU A 75 -9.65 3.45 -2.02
C LEU A 75 -8.30 2.81 -1.66
N ILE A 76 -7.74 2.00 -2.56
CA ILE A 76 -6.43 1.38 -2.36
C ILE A 76 -5.35 2.44 -2.24
N ALA A 77 -5.32 3.40 -3.15
CA ALA A 77 -4.23 4.35 -3.24
C ALA A 77 -4.22 5.36 -2.09
N TRP A 78 -5.36 5.92 -1.68
CA TRP A 78 -5.46 6.71 -0.45
C TRP A 78 -5.12 5.89 0.79
N GLY A 79 -5.61 4.65 0.84
CA GLY A 79 -5.25 3.72 1.90
C GLY A 79 -3.74 3.50 1.99
N PHE A 80 -3.05 3.25 0.88
CA PHE A 80 -1.60 3.07 0.84
C PHE A 80 -0.82 4.32 1.23
N VAL A 81 -1.25 5.50 0.80
CA VAL A 81 -0.65 6.76 1.25
C VAL A 81 -0.74 6.87 2.76
N PHE A 82 -1.93 6.62 3.33
CA PHE A 82 -2.14 6.66 4.77
C PHE A 82 -1.37 5.54 5.48
N TYR A 83 -1.23 4.37 4.87
CA TYR A 83 -0.50 3.25 5.41
C TYR A 83 1.00 3.50 5.58
N LEU A 84 1.56 4.51 4.92
CA LEU A 84 2.92 4.99 5.25
C LEU A 84 2.99 5.45 6.71
N LEU A 85 1.98 6.21 7.17
CA LEU A 85 1.87 6.63 8.56
C LEU A 85 1.49 5.46 9.47
N VAL A 86 0.58 4.59 9.03
CA VAL A 86 0.14 3.44 9.83
C VAL A 86 1.29 2.47 10.09
N ASN A 87 2.04 2.09 9.05
CA ASN A 87 3.21 1.22 9.19
C ASN A 87 4.31 1.84 10.06
N LEU A 88 4.48 3.18 10.00
CA LEU A 88 5.36 3.89 10.91
C LEU A 88 4.86 3.79 12.36
N GLY A 89 3.55 3.94 12.58
CA GLY A 89 2.92 3.76 13.89
C GLY A 89 3.12 2.35 14.41
N ASP A 90 2.85 1.34 13.60
CA ASP A 90 3.03 -0.08 13.96
C ASP A 90 4.50 -0.39 14.27
N LEU A 91 5.44 0.18 13.51
CA LEU A 91 6.87 0.08 13.82
C LEU A 91 7.20 0.66 15.19
N VAL A 92 6.71 1.87 15.48
CA VAL A 92 6.94 2.54 16.77
C VAL A 92 6.35 1.71 17.92
N GLN A 93 5.12 1.22 17.79
CA GLN A 93 4.45 0.39 18.82
C GLN A 93 5.06 -1.01 18.94
N GLY A 94 5.64 -1.52 17.87
CA GLY A 94 6.42 -2.75 17.88
C GLY A 94 7.71 -2.61 18.70
N PHE A 95 8.40 -1.47 18.59
CA PHE A 95 9.70 -1.25 19.24
C PHE A 95 9.61 -0.65 20.63
N PHE A 96 8.57 0.12 20.91
CA PHE A 96 8.41 0.87 22.16
C PHE A 96 7.04 0.59 22.79
N PRO A 97 6.95 0.56 24.14
CA PRO A 97 5.69 0.37 24.85
C PRO A 97 4.88 1.68 24.86
N VAL A 98 4.51 2.17 23.68
CA VAL A 98 3.78 3.42 23.49
C VAL A 98 2.54 3.16 22.65
N ARG A 99 1.53 4.01 22.79
CA ARG A 99 0.40 4.06 21.86
C ARG A 99 0.65 5.16 20.84
N PHE A 100 0.68 4.80 19.57
CA PHE A 100 0.96 5.78 18.51
C PHE A 100 -0.12 6.86 18.45
N LEU A 101 0.29 8.13 18.46
CA LEU A 101 -0.57 9.32 18.55
C LEU A 101 -1.46 9.41 19.82
N GLY A 102 -1.21 8.55 20.82
CA GLY A 102 -1.85 8.60 22.13
C GLY A 102 -3.35 8.24 22.15
N GLU A 103 -4.00 8.54 23.27
CA GLU A 103 -5.42 8.25 23.53
C GLU A 103 -6.38 9.41 23.27
N GLY A 104 -5.83 10.57 22.90
CA GLY A 104 -6.63 11.76 22.63
C GLY A 104 -7.42 11.68 21.32
N ALA A 105 -8.18 12.73 21.04
CA ALA A 105 -8.99 12.84 19.82
C ALA A 105 -8.19 12.63 18.52
N VAL A 106 -6.93 13.07 18.49
CA VAL A 106 -6.03 12.87 17.33
C VAL A 106 -5.73 11.38 17.10
N GLY A 107 -5.40 10.65 18.16
CA GLY A 107 -5.18 9.20 18.09
C GLY A 107 -6.43 8.45 17.68
N ALA A 108 -7.60 8.83 18.23
CA ALA A 108 -8.88 8.24 17.85
C ALA A 108 -9.22 8.49 16.37
N ALA A 109 -9.04 9.72 15.88
CA ALA A 109 -9.26 10.05 14.47
C ALA A 109 -8.31 9.29 13.53
N TYR A 110 -7.04 9.16 13.92
CA TYR A 110 -6.06 8.35 13.19
C TYR A 110 -6.49 6.88 13.10
N ARG A 111 -6.90 6.27 14.21
CA ARG A 111 -7.33 4.87 14.26
C ARG A 111 -8.59 4.62 13.45
N PHE A 112 -9.54 5.55 13.51
CA PHE A 112 -10.76 5.52 12.70
C PHE A 112 -10.45 5.62 11.21
N ALA A 113 -9.61 6.56 10.80
CA ALA A 113 -9.17 6.66 9.42
C ALA A 113 -8.41 5.41 8.98
N ALA A 114 -7.53 4.85 9.82
CA ALA A 114 -6.79 3.63 9.54
C ALA A 114 -7.76 2.47 9.29
N ASP A 115 -8.75 2.30 10.15
CA ASP A 115 -9.71 1.20 10.12
C ASP A 115 -10.61 1.25 8.87
N VAL A 116 -11.20 2.42 8.58
CA VAL A 116 -12.01 2.64 7.37
C VAL A 116 -11.19 2.41 6.10
N LEU A 117 -9.97 2.95 6.03
CA LEU A 117 -9.10 2.80 4.86
C LEU A 117 -8.60 1.36 4.69
N THR A 118 -8.40 0.63 5.78
CA THR A 118 -8.04 -0.80 5.77
C THR A 118 -9.11 -1.61 5.03
N VAL A 119 -10.37 -1.45 5.41
CA VAL A 119 -11.49 -2.09 4.72
C VAL A 119 -11.58 -1.63 3.27
N GLY A 120 -11.38 -0.33 3.02
CA GLY A 120 -11.35 0.23 1.67
C GLY A 120 -10.31 -0.43 0.76
N ILE A 121 -9.09 -0.65 1.26
CA ILE A 121 -8.03 -1.35 0.54
C ILE A 121 -8.45 -2.80 0.25
N LEU A 122 -8.95 -3.53 1.25
CA LEU A 122 -9.34 -4.94 1.08
C LEU A 122 -10.45 -5.09 0.04
N VAL A 123 -11.50 -4.28 0.15
CA VAL A 123 -12.61 -4.26 -0.81
C VAL A 123 -12.13 -3.91 -2.22
N GLY A 124 -11.30 -2.85 -2.35
CA GLY A 124 -10.73 -2.46 -3.62
C GLY A 124 -9.87 -3.56 -4.24
N MET A 125 -9.06 -4.24 -3.41
CA MET A 125 -8.18 -5.30 -3.89
C MET A 125 -8.96 -6.52 -4.36
N VAL A 126 -9.99 -6.94 -3.59
CA VAL A 126 -10.91 -8.00 -4.01
C VAL A 126 -11.58 -7.65 -5.34
N TYR A 127 -12.07 -6.41 -5.49
CA TYR A 127 -12.65 -5.94 -6.75
C TYR A 127 -11.68 -6.13 -7.93
N PHE A 128 -10.41 -5.72 -7.80
CA PHE A 128 -9.45 -5.85 -8.89
C PHE A 128 -9.03 -7.29 -9.17
N LEU A 129 -8.95 -8.15 -8.16
CA LEU A 129 -8.69 -9.58 -8.36
C LEU A 129 -9.85 -10.24 -9.10
N VAL A 130 -11.09 -9.98 -8.69
CA VAL A 130 -12.29 -10.47 -9.38
C VAL A 130 -12.32 -9.95 -10.82
N ARG A 131 -12.09 -8.64 -11.02
CA ARG A 131 -12.07 -8.02 -12.35
C ARG A 131 -11.01 -8.64 -13.27
N ARG A 132 -9.85 -9.02 -12.73
CA ARG A 132 -8.73 -9.59 -13.50
C ARG A 132 -8.90 -11.09 -13.78
N PHE A 133 -9.24 -11.90 -12.78
CA PHE A 133 -9.19 -13.36 -12.89
C PHE A 133 -10.54 -14.02 -13.16
N VAL A 134 -11.63 -13.43 -12.65
CA VAL A 134 -12.99 -13.97 -12.79
C VAL A 134 -13.66 -13.34 -14.01
N VAL A 135 -13.81 -12.01 -14.02
CA VAL A 135 -14.45 -11.28 -15.12
C VAL A 135 -13.56 -11.22 -16.36
N ARG A 136 -12.24 -11.19 -16.17
CA ARG A 136 -11.24 -11.08 -17.25
C ARG A 136 -11.56 -9.91 -18.17
N ALA A 137 -11.75 -8.73 -17.57
CA ALA A 137 -12.19 -7.52 -18.28
C ALA A 137 -11.34 -7.26 -19.53
N GLY A 138 -11.99 -7.12 -20.69
CA GLY A 138 -11.33 -7.03 -22.00
C GLY A 138 -10.33 -5.88 -22.12
N GLU A 139 -10.51 -4.80 -21.35
CA GLU A 139 -9.56 -3.67 -21.36
C GLU A 139 -8.21 -4.00 -20.69
N LEU A 140 -8.06 -5.18 -20.09
CA LEU A 140 -6.78 -5.69 -19.56
C LEU A 140 -6.00 -6.51 -20.60
N GLY A 141 -6.58 -6.78 -21.77
CA GLY A 141 -5.91 -7.46 -22.88
C GLY A 141 -4.96 -6.56 -23.66
N PHE A 142 -4.09 -7.18 -24.44
CA PHE A 142 -3.21 -6.48 -25.38
C PHE A 142 -3.79 -6.54 -26.78
N HIS A 143 -3.64 -5.46 -27.54
CA HIS A 143 -3.94 -5.45 -28.97
C HIS A 143 -2.83 -6.19 -29.72
N GLU A 144 -3.17 -6.80 -30.87
CA GLU A 144 -2.24 -7.62 -31.66
C GLU A 144 -1.03 -6.85 -32.18
N ASN A 145 -1.15 -5.53 -32.34
CA ASN A 145 -0.08 -4.64 -32.78
C ASN A 145 0.92 -4.26 -31.67
N VAL A 146 0.73 -4.75 -30.44
CA VAL A 146 1.62 -4.45 -29.31
C VAL A 146 2.73 -5.50 -29.22
N MET A 147 3.98 -5.05 -29.34
CA MET A 147 5.17 -5.87 -29.13
C MET A 147 5.29 -6.28 -27.65
N LEU A 148 5.17 -7.57 -27.37
CA LEU A 148 5.30 -8.13 -26.01
C LEU A 148 6.56 -8.98 -25.90
N VAL A 149 7.24 -8.90 -24.75
CA VAL A 149 8.29 -9.86 -24.41
C VAL A 149 7.70 -11.24 -24.13
N GLU A 150 8.44 -12.30 -24.42
CA GLU A 150 7.94 -13.69 -24.35
C GLU A 150 7.33 -14.06 -22.99
N LYS A 151 7.91 -13.58 -21.88
CA LYS A 151 7.37 -13.80 -20.54
C LYS A 151 5.98 -13.19 -20.32
N VAL A 152 5.70 -12.05 -20.97
CA VAL A 152 4.38 -11.40 -20.89
C VAL A 152 3.37 -12.16 -21.76
N LYS A 153 3.78 -12.60 -22.96
CA LYS A 153 2.95 -13.47 -23.83
C LYS A 153 2.57 -14.78 -23.13
N ALA A 154 3.49 -15.35 -22.36
CA ALA A 154 3.27 -16.55 -21.55
C ALA A 154 2.37 -16.33 -20.30
N GLY A 155 1.80 -15.13 -20.13
CA GLY A 155 0.88 -14.84 -19.03
C GLY A 155 1.56 -14.40 -17.72
N GLY A 156 2.85 -14.02 -17.74
CA GLY A 156 3.60 -13.63 -16.54
C GLY A 156 2.94 -12.53 -15.71
N ILE A 157 2.22 -11.59 -16.35
CA ILE A 157 1.48 -10.52 -15.66
C ILE A 157 0.41 -11.08 -14.73
N GLY A 158 -0.25 -12.17 -15.10
CA GLY A 158 -1.27 -12.80 -14.26
C GLY A 158 -0.67 -13.29 -12.94
N ARG A 159 0.45 -14.02 -13.01
CA ARG A 159 1.17 -14.48 -11.83
C ARG A 159 1.64 -13.32 -10.95
N ASP A 160 2.25 -12.31 -11.56
CA ASP A 160 2.78 -11.15 -10.82
C ASP A 160 1.63 -10.37 -10.15
N SER A 161 0.49 -10.22 -10.84
CA SER A 161 -0.70 -9.58 -10.28
C SER A 161 -1.30 -10.38 -9.11
N LEU A 162 -1.30 -11.72 -9.19
CA LEU A 162 -1.77 -12.57 -8.10
C LEU A 162 -0.84 -12.45 -6.89
N LEU A 163 0.48 -12.50 -7.09
CA LEU A 163 1.46 -12.37 -6.02
C LEU A 163 1.31 -11.02 -5.29
N VAL A 164 1.23 -9.92 -6.05
CA VAL A 164 1.04 -8.58 -5.47
C VAL A 164 -0.32 -8.47 -4.77
N GLY A 165 -1.39 -8.98 -5.38
CA GLY A 165 -2.72 -8.94 -4.76
C GLY A 165 -2.80 -9.75 -3.46
N LEU A 166 -2.21 -10.94 -3.43
CA LEU A 166 -2.11 -11.75 -2.21
C LEU A 166 -1.27 -11.07 -1.15
N PHE A 167 -0.12 -10.48 -1.53
CA PHE A 167 0.70 -9.71 -0.60
C PHE A 167 -0.10 -8.59 0.06
N ILE A 168 -0.86 -7.81 -0.72
CA ILE A 168 -1.70 -6.72 -0.20
C ILE A 168 -2.78 -7.26 0.74
N LEU A 169 -3.52 -8.30 0.33
CA LEU A 169 -4.59 -8.89 1.15
C LEU A 169 -4.06 -9.45 2.47
N LEU A 170 -2.92 -10.15 2.44
CA LEU A 170 -2.32 -10.73 3.64
C LEU A 170 -1.74 -9.64 4.54
N HIS A 171 -0.99 -8.69 3.99
CA HIS A 171 -0.37 -7.61 4.77
C HIS A 171 -1.43 -6.77 5.49
N VAL A 172 -2.42 -6.29 4.75
CA VAL A 172 -3.49 -5.42 5.28
C VAL A 172 -4.48 -6.22 6.13
N GLY A 173 -4.80 -7.45 5.72
CA GLY A 173 -5.71 -8.33 6.46
C GLY A 173 -5.14 -8.81 7.79
N PHE A 174 -3.85 -9.19 7.84
CA PHE A 174 -3.21 -9.54 9.11
C PHE A 174 -3.09 -8.35 10.04
N ARG A 175 -2.91 -7.14 9.49
CA ARG A 175 -2.97 -5.93 10.30
C ARG A 175 -4.34 -5.76 10.93
N LEU A 176 -5.41 -5.84 10.14
CA LEU A 176 -6.79 -5.75 10.64
C LEU A 176 -7.04 -6.76 11.76
N LEU A 177 -6.72 -8.03 11.51
CA LEU A 177 -6.87 -9.11 12.50
C LEU A 177 -6.05 -8.85 13.78
N GLY A 178 -4.83 -8.32 13.64
CA GLY A 178 -3.98 -7.97 14.77
C GLY A 178 -4.61 -6.89 15.66
N GLU A 179 -5.16 -5.84 15.05
CA GLU A 179 -5.90 -4.79 15.76
C GLU A 179 -7.18 -5.35 16.41
N SER A 180 -7.94 -6.21 15.71
CA SER A 180 -9.13 -6.88 16.24
C SER A 180 -8.84 -7.63 17.53
N PHE A 181 -7.78 -8.45 17.53
CA PHE A 181 -7.37 -9.19 18.73
C PHE A 181 -6.89 -8.25 19.84
N GLY A 182 -6.19 -7.17 19.49
CA GLY A 182 -5.79 -6.14 20.44
C GLY A 182 -6.97 -5.50 21.16
N ILE A 183 -8.00 -5.11 20.41
CA ILE A 183 -9.23 -4.52 20.96
C ILE A 183 -10.01 -5.54 21.80
N ALA A 184 -10.11 -6.79 21.34
CA ALA A 184 -10.79 -7.85 22.06
C ALA A 184 -10.16 -8.09 23.45
N LEU A 185 -8.82 -8.17 23.51
CA LEU A 185 -8.08 -8.32 24.76
C LEU A 185 -8.24 -7.09 25.68
N ALA A 186 -8.20 -5.88 25.12
CA ALA A 186 -8.42 -4.65 25.88
C ALA A 186 -9.85 -4.60 26.47
N ARG A 187 -10.85 -5.06 25.71
CA ARG A 187 -12.24 -5.15 26.15
C ARG A 187 -12.41 -6.19 27.25
N GLU A 188 -11.75 -7.33 27.16
CA GLU A 188 -11.75 -8.33 28.24
C GLU A 188 -11.17 -7.75 29.54
N ALA A 189 -10.06 -7.00 29.45
CA ALA A 189 -9.39 -6.43 30.60
C ALA A 189 -10.13 -5.23 31.23
N THR A 190 -10.78 -4.39 30.42
CA THR A 190 -11.35 -3.10 30.88
C THR A 190 -12.87 -3.02 30.81
N GLY A 191 -13.53 -3.96 30.14
CA GLY A 191 -14.98 -3.91 29.86
C GLY A 191 -15.37 -2.95 28.73
N HIS A 192 -14.44 -2.17 28.17
CA HIS A 192 -14.70 -1.15 27.16
C HIS A 192 -14.08 -1.53 25.81
N GLY A 193 -14.84 -1.39 24.72
CA GLY A 193 -14.33 -1.56 23.35
C GLY A 193 -13.75 -0.26 22.78
N GLU A 194 -13.21 -0.32 21.57
CA GLU A 194 -12.66 0.84 20.86
C GLU A 194 -13.61 1.35 19.78
N ALA A 195 -14.45 2.33 20.10
CA ALA A 195 -15.41 2.90 19.14
C ALA A 195 -14.73 3.55 17.91
N GLY A 196 -13.45 3.91 18.03
CA GLY A 196 -12.65 4.45 16.93
C GLY A 196 -12.20 3.43 15.90
N GLN A 197 -12.48 2.13 16.06
CA GLN A 197 -12.11 1.09 15.09
C GLN A 197 -13.30 0.13 14.89
N PRO A 198 -14.38 0.57 14.22
CA PRO A 198 -15.61 -0.21 14.11
C PRO A 198 -15.52 -1.52 13.31
N PHE A 199 -14.49 -1.70 12.48
CA PHE A 199 -14.29 -2.89 11.65
C PHE A 199 -13.25 -3.86 12.20
N ALA A 200 -12.42 -3.41 13.14
CA ALA A 200 -11.47 -4.25 13.87
C ALA A 200 -12.16 -4.89 15.08
#